data_AF-A0A1J1LQM9-F1
#
_entry.id   AF-A0A1J1LQM9-F1
#
_cell.length_a   1.000
_cell.length_b   1.000
_cell.length_c   1.000
_cell.angle_alpha   90.00
_cell.angle_beta   90.00
_cell.angle_gamma   90.00
#
_symmetry.space_group_name_H-M   'P 1'
#
loop_
_entity.id
_entity.type
_entity.pdbx_description
1 polymer ?
#
loop_
_entity_poly.entity_id
_entity_poly.type
_entity_poly.pdbx_seq_one_letter_code
_entity_poly.pdbx_strand_id
1 'polypeptide(L)'
;MPGRHGPGLLTALLPKMMGSLLEFQTESSTTGFRLYISGDTLVYDDLKEIPRRYPNINLGLLHLGGTKILGVLLTMDAKQGIEAIKIISPDVTIPIHYNDYTVFKSPWKIL
;
A
#
# COMPACT_ATOMS: atom_id res chain seq x y z
N MET A 1 10.82 -0.65 -2.14
CA MET A 1 10.17 -1.78 -1.42
C MET A 1 9.59 -2.73 -2.46
N PRO A 2 9.46 -4.04 -2.18
CA PRO A 2 8.79 -4.94 -3.11
C PRO A 2 7.37 -4.44 -3.38
N GLY A 3 6.89 -4.64 -4.60
CA GLY A 3 5.50 -4.41 -5.00
C GLY A 3 5.06 -5.56 -5.91
N ARG A 4 3.81 -6.01 -5.77
CA ARG A 4 3.22 -7.07 -6.59
C ARG A 4 1.91 -6.62 -7.21
N HIS A 5 1.80 -6.78 -8.53
CA HIS A 5 0.58 -6.54 -9.30
C HIS A 5 -0.01 -7.91 -9.69
N GLY A 6 -1.25 -8.20 -9.28
CA GLY A 6 -1.93 -9.48 -9.55
C GLY A 6 -1.40 -10.69 -8.75
N PRO A 7 -2.21 -11.75 -8.59
CA PRO A 7 -1.83 -12.96 -7.85
C PRO A 7 -0.98 -13.95 -8.70
N GLY A 8 -0.07 -14.68 -8.06
CA GLY A 8 0.59 -15.83 -8.67
C GLY A 8 1.44 -15.52 -9.92
N LEU A 9 1.35 -16.37 -10.93
CA LEU A 9 2.12 -16.28 -12.18
C LEU A 9 1.72 -15.08 -13.05
N LEU A 10 0.52 -14.51 -12.83
CA LEU A 10 0.02 -13.36 -13.60
C LEU A 10 0.84 -12.08 -13.35
N THR A 11 1.53 -11.99 -12.21
CA THR A 11 2.45 -10.86 -11.93
C THR A 11 3.54 -10.71 -12.99
N ALA A 12 4.01 -11.79 -13.61
CA ALA A 12 5.08 -11.73 -14.61
C ALA A 12 4.65 -11.02 -15.91
N LEU A 13 3.34 -10.96 -16.17
CA LEU A 13 2.76 -10.34 -17.37
C LEU A 13 2.32 -8.88 -17.12
N LEU A 14 2.39 -8.43 -15.87
CA LEU A 14 1.93 -7.11 -15.45
C LEU A 14 3.12 -6.15 -15.25
N PRO A 15 2.91 -4.83 -15.39
CA PRO A 15 3.96 -3.85 -15.12
C PRO A 15 4.51 -4.04 -13.70
N LYS A 16 5.83 -3.96 -13.56
CA LYS A 16 6.46 -3.99 -12.24
C LYS A 16 6.06 -2.74 -11.47
N MET A 17 5.32 -2.93 -10.38
CA MET A 17 5.01 -1.88 -9.42
C MET A 17 5.95 -1.99 -8.22
N MET A 18 6.22 -0.87 -7.57
CA MET A 18 7.02 -0.83 -6.35
C MET A 18 6.37 0.09 -5.33
N GLY A 19 6.48 -0.29 -4.06
CA GLY A 19 6.30 0.65 -2.96
C GLY A 19 7.59 1.40 -2.68
N SER A 20 7.45 2.53 -1.98
CA SER A 20 8.58 3.37 -1.55
C SER A 20 8.52 3.56 -0.04
N LEU A 21 9.67 3.55 0.62
CA LEU A 21 9.80 4.00 2.00
C LEU A 21 10.75 5.19 1.99
N LEU A 22 10.27 6.33 2.48
CA LEU A 22 11.07 7.53 2.65
C LEU A 22 11.34 7.71 4.14
N GLU A 23 12.61 7.91 4.49
CA GLU A 23 13.03 8.21 5.85
C GLU A 23 13.69 9.58 5.86
N PHE A 24 13.15 10.48 6.69
CA PHE A 24 13.65 11.84 6.85
C PHE A 24 14.29 11.96 8.21
N GLN A 25 15.58 12.28 8.25
CA GLN A 25 16.33 12.51 9.48
C GLN A 25 16.80 13.96 9.51
N THR A 26 16.80 14.57 10.69
CA THR A 26 17.47 15.86 10.93
C THR A 26 18.79 15.59 11.65
N GLU A 27 19.77 16.49 11.52
CA GLU A 27 21.07 16.36 12.21
C GLU A 27 20.93 16.20 13.74
N SER A 28 19.83 16.70 14.30
CA SER A 28 19.51 16.71 15.73
C SER A 28 18.58 15.59 16.21
N SER A 29 17.96 14.81 15.31
CA SER A 29 17.00 13.76 15.68
C SER A 29 17.54 12.37 15.37
N THR A 30 17.60 11.52 16.40
CA THR A 30 17.87 10.08 16.23
C THR A 30 16.67 9.30 15.69
N THR A 31 15.47 9.89 15.76
CA THR A 31 14.23 9.29 15.25
C THR A 31 13.82 9.98 13.96
N GLY A 32 14.02 9.29 12.83
CA GLY A 32 13.58 9.77 11.52
C GLY A 32 12.07 9.61 11.33
N PHE A 33 11.46 10.53 10.56
CA PHE A 33 10.07 10.38 10.11
C PHE A 33 10.02 9.37 8.96
N ARG A 34 9.21 8.32 9.10
CA ARG A 34 9.06 7.24 8.10
C ARG A 34 7.71 7.32 7.40
N LEU A 35 7.78 7.49 6.08
CA LEU A 35 6.64 7.50 5.18
C LEU A 35 6.69 6.28 4.26
N TYR A 36 5.68 5.42 4.37
CA TYR A 36 5.48 4.32 3.43
C TYR A 36 4.44 4.69 2.38
N ILE A 37 4.78 4.46 1.11
CA ILE A 37 3.91 4.64 -0.05
C ILE A 37 3.76 3.26 -0.70
N SER A 38 2.53 2.73 -0.74
CA SER A 38 2.32 1.35 -1.19
C SER A 38 2.64 1.12 -2.67
N GLY A 39 2.40 2.14 -3.50
CA GLY A 39 2.18 1.96 -4.93
C GLY A 39 0.91 1.13 -5.22
N ASP A 40 0.62 0.93 -6.50
CA ASP A 40 -0.50 0.12 -6.99
C ASP A 40 -0.21 -1.37 -6.87
N THR A 41 -0.37 -1.88 -5.65
CA THR A 41 -0.06 -3.26 -5.28
C THR A 41 -1.26 -3.97 -4.64
N LEU A 42 -1.13 -5.27 -4.38
CA LEU A 42 -2.03 -6.09 -3.58
C LEU A 42 -1.40 -6.40 -2.23
N VAL A 43 -2.16 -7.03 -1.32
CA VAL A 43 -1.57 -7.69 -0.15
C VAL A 43 -0.97 -9.05 -0.53
N TYR A 44 0.27 -9.28 -0.09
CA TYR A 44 1.02 -10.53 -0.25
C TYR A 44 2.05 -10.65 0.88
N ASP A 45 2.60 -11.86 1.06
CA ASP A 45 3.40 -12.19 2.26
C ASP A 45 4.61 -11.28 2.48
N ASP A 46 5.32 -10.85 1.43
CA ASP A 46 6.51 -10.02 1.61
C ASP A 46 6.21 -8.61 2.14
N LEU A 47 4.94 -8.17 2.18
CA LEU A 47 4.59 -6.92 2.88
C LEU A 47 4.93 -7.00 4.38
N LYS A 48 4.91 -8.20 4.97
CA LYS A 48 5.29 -8.44 6.37
C LYS A 48 6.76 -8.12 6.65
N GLU A 49 7.60 -8.11 5.61
CA GLU A 49 9.02 -7.76 5.75
C GLU A 49 9.24 -6.26 5.98
N ILE A 50 8.30 -5.41 5.54
CA ILE A 50 8.43 -3.95 5.65
C ILE A 50 8.52 -3.51 7.12
N PRO A 51 7.54 -3.78 7.99
CA PRO A 51 7.62 -3.40 9.40
C PRO A 51 8.73 -4.16 10.16
N ARG A 52 9.09 -5.37 9.69
CA ARG A 52 10.19 -6.17 10.29
C ARG A 52 11.55 -5.50 10.09
N ARG A 53 11.78 -4.88 8.93
CA ARG A 53 13.03 -4.20 8.59
C ARG A 53 13.00 -2.72 8.98
N TYR A 54 11.83 -2.11 8.94
CA TYR A 54 11.61 -0.68 9.18
C TYR A 54 10.43 -0.50 10.15
N PRO A 55 10.64 -0.70 11.46
CA PRO A 55 9.60 -0.50 12.45
C PRO A 55 9.20 0.97 12.57
N ASN A 56 8.11 1.28 13.29
CA ASN A 56 7.68 2.65 13.60
C ASN A 56 7.44 3.53 12.36
N ILE A 57 6.59 3.04 11.45
CA ILE A 57 6.19 3.81 10.26
C ILE A 57 5.19 4.88 10.72
N ASN A 58 5.49 6.16 10.50
CA ASN A 58 4.63 7.24 10.99
C ASN A 58 3.42 7.45 10.09
N LEU A 59 3.62 7.32 8.77
CA LEU A 59 2.56 7.57 7.80
C LEU A 59 2.57 6.51 6.70
N GLY A 60 1.41 5.90 6.47
CA GLY A 60 1.14 5.02 5.33
C GLY A 60 0.21 5.69 4.32
N LEU A 61 0.69 5.87 3.08
CA LEU A 61 -0.14 6.23 1.93
C LEU A 61 -0.48 4.96 1.15
N LEU A 62 -1.74 4.52 1.25
CA LEU A 62 -2.19 3.27 0.65
C LEU A 62 -3.04 3.54 -0.58
N HIS A 63 -2.65 2.98 -1.72
CA HIS A 63 -3.41 3.03 -2.97
C HIS A 63 -4.56 2.04 -2.90
N LEU A 64 -5.79 2.53 -2.75
CA LEU A 64 -7.01 1.72 -2.60
C LEU A 64 -7.91 1.83 -3.83
N GLY A 65 -7.34 1.60 -5.01
CA GLY A 65 -8.06 1.66 -6.28
C GLY A 65 -9.09 0.54 -6.45
N GLY A 66 -8.78 -0.69 -6.04
CA GLY A 66 -9.66 -1.85 -6.27
C GLY A 66 -9.76 -2.27 -7.74
N THR A 67 -8.77 -1.93 -8.58
CA THR A 67 -8.75 -2.17 -10.02
C THR A 67 -8.95 -3.63 -10.35
N LYS A 68 -9.92 -3.92 -11.22
CA LYS A 68 -10.13 -5.26 -11.76
C LYS A 68 -9.99 -5.26 -13.28
N ILE A 69 -9.16 -6.16 -13.79
CA ILE A 69 -9.08 -6.46 -15.22
C ILE A 69 -9.48 -7.92 -15.40
N LEU A 70 -10.47 -8.17 -16.26
CA LEU A 70 -11.01 -9.52 -16.52
C LEU A 70 -11.43 -10.27 -15.23
N GLY A 71 -11.93 -9.54 -14.23
CA GLY A 71 -12.35 -10.11 -12.94
C GLY A 71 -11.22 -10.32 -11.92
N VAL A 72 -9.96 -10.09 -12.30
CA VAL A 72 -8.80 -10.24 -11.42
C VAL A 72 -8.49 -8.91 -10.74
N LEU A 73 -8.42 -8.91 -9.40
CA LEU A 73 -8.01 -7.74 -8.62
C LEU A 73 -6.51 -7.47 -8.81
N LEU A 74 -6.18 -6.22 -9.15
CA LEU A 74 -4.82 -5.78 -9.47
C LEU A 74 -4.26 -4.78 -8.46
N THR A 75 -5.13 -4.01 -7.80
CA THR A 75 -4.78 -3.08 -6.72
C THR A 75 -5.67 -3.34 -5.50
N MET A 76 -5.20 -3.01 -4.31
CA MET A 76 -5.95 -3.23 -3.07
C MET A 76 -7.35 -2.63 -3.15
N ASP A 77 -8.35 -3.42 -2.75
CA ASP A 77 -9.66 -2.90 -2.37
C ASP A 77 -9.68 -2.54 -0.87
N ALA A 78 -10.82 -2.07 -0.36
CA ALA A 78 -10.94 -1.71 1.06
C ALA A 78 -10.59 -2.87 2.02
N LYS A 79 -10.89 -4.12 1.64
CA LYS A 79 -10.61 -5.29 2.48
C LYS A 79 -9.10 -5.53 2.57
N GLN A 80 -8.42 -5.51 1.42
CA GLN A 80 -6.95 -5.60 1.42
C GLN A 80 -6.30 -4.38 2.06
N GLY A 81 -6.89 -3.19 1.95
CA GLY A 81 -6.43 -1.99 2.64
C GLY A 81 -6.40 -2.15 4.16
N ILE A 82 -7.46 -2.71 4.76
CA ILE A 82 -7.50 -3.01 6.20
C ILE A 82 -6.42 -4.03 6.58
N GLU A 83 -6.19 -5.04 5.75
CA GLU A 83 -5.13 -6.02 5.99
C GLU A 83 -3.74 -5.40 5.90
N ALA A 84 -3.50 -4.53 4.91
CA ALA A 84 -2.26 -3.78 4.78
C ALA A 84 -2.02 -2.87 6.00
N ILE A 85 -3.04 -2.20 6.53
CA ILE A 85 -2.92 -1.40 7.76
C ILE A 85 -2.50 -2.28 8.94
N LYS A 86 -3.08 -3.48 9.07
CA LYS A 86 -2.70 -4.41 10.16
C LYS A 86 -1.29 -4.95 10.02
N ILE A 87 -0.84 -5.21 8.78
CA ILE A 87 0.51 -5.71 8.52
C ILE A 87 1.53 -4.60 8.74
N ILE A 88 1.36 -3.46 8.07
CA ILE A 88 2.34 -2.37 8.06
C ILE A 88 2.33 -1.60 9.39
N SER A 89 1.18 -1.54 10.06
CA SER A 89 0.97 -0.88 11.34
C SER A 89 1.52 0.55 11.41
N PRO A 90 1.19 1.45 10.46
CA PRO A 90 1.61 2.83 10.54
C PRO A 90 0.83 3.60 11.62
N ASP A 91 1.42 4.64 12.22
CA ASP A 91 0.74 5.48 13.22
C ASP A 91 -0.50 6.17 12.62
N VAL A 92 -0.37 6.64 11.37
CA VAL A 92 -1.46 7.25 10.59
C VAL A 92 -1.52 6.59 9.22
N THR A 93 -2.73 6.33 8.72
CA THR A 93 -2.96 5.90 7.34
C THR A 93 -3.81 6.91 6.60
N ILE A 94 -3.42 7.25 5.38
CA ILE A 94 -4.23 8.03 4.44
C ILE A 94 -4.48 7.17 3.20
N PRO A 95 -5.76 6.83 2.90
CA PRO A 95 -6.10 6.18 1.64
C PRO A 95 -5.95 7.18 0.49
N ILE A 96 -5.30 6.76 -0.58
CA ILE A 96 -5.12 7.52 -1.82
C ILE A 96 -5.54 6.66 -3.02
N HIS A 97 -5.68 7.26 -4.19
CA HIS A 97 -6.11 6.57 -5.42
C HIS A 97 -7.45 5.82 -5.25
N TYR A 98 -8.37 6.36 -4.45
CA TYR A 98 -9.68 5.77 -4.16
C TYR A 98 -10.84 6.46 -4.93
N ASN A 99 -10.60 7.62 -5.57
CA ASN A 99 -11.65 8.44 -6.18
C ASN A 99 -11.29 9.13 -7.51
N ASP A 100 -10.18 8.75 -8.16
CA ASP A 100 -9.61 9.56 -9.25
C ASP A 100 -10.04 9.14 -10.67
N TYR A 101 -10.79 8.04 -10.83
CA TYR A 101 -11.31 7.62 -12.14
C TYR A 101 -12.74 7.09 -12.04
N THR A 102 -13.58 7.49 -12.99
CA THR A 102 -15.03 7.19 -13.16
C THR A 102 -15.39 5.70 -13.26
N VAL A 103 -14.42 4.81 -13.07
CA VAL A 103 -14.56 3.35 -13.18
C VAL A 103 -14.61 2.63 -11.81
N PHE A 104 -14.52 3.36 -10.68
CA PHE A 104 -14.50 2.74 -9.35
C PHE A 104 -15.80 2.87 -8.57
N LYS A 105 -16.40 1.72 -8.25
CA LYS A 105 -17.49 1.57 -7.29
C LYS A 105 -16.94 1.00 -5.99
N SER A 106 -16.59 1.87 -5.05
CA SER A 106 -16.58 1.52 -3.63
C SER A 106 -17.35 2.60 -2.86
N PRO A 107 -18.53 2.30 -2.30
CA PRO A 107 -19.25 3.24 -1.47
C PRO A 107 -18.72 3.14 -0.04
N TRP A 108 -18.06 4.18 0.48
CA TRP A 108 -17.76 4.23 1.91
C TRP A 108 -17.99 5.62 2.52
N LYS A 109 -18.71 5.61 3.65
CA LYS A 109 -18.83 6.68 4.67
C LYS A 109 -17.98 6.27 5.87
N ILE A 110 -17.25 7.21 6.45
CA ILE A 110 -16.47 7.02 7.67
C ILE A 110 -17.29 7.58 8.86
N LEU A 111 -17.35 6.80 9.94
CA LEU A 111 -17.63 7.26 11.32
C LEU A 111 -16.28 7.47 12.01
#